data_AF-A0A248LFP1-F1
#
_entry.id   AF-A0A248LFP1-F1
#
_cell.length_a   1.000
_cell.length_b   1.000
_cell.length_c   1.000
_cell.angle_alpha   90.00
_cell.angle_beta   90.00
_cell.angle_gamma   90.00
#
_symmetry.space_group_name_H-M   'P 1'
#
loop_
_entity.id
_entity.type
_entity.pdbx_description
1 polymer ?
#
loop_
_entity_poly.entity_id
_entity_poly.type
_entity_poly.pdbx_seq_one_letter_code
_entity_poly.pdbx_strand_id
1 'polypeptide(L)'
;MREVDSYNEALFSIIRLEEFFPANHPLRPVRTWFNEAMSRMDAKFSAMYEADVKGGRPSIAPEKLMRAMVLQVLYSIRSERMLVEQISCNLLFRWFVGLSIEDTV
;
A
#
# COMPACT_ATOMS: atom_id res chain seq x y z
N MET A 1 23.25 20.16 31.47
CA MET A 1 21.87 19.83 31.89
C MET A 1 21.15 19.39 30.63
N ARG A 2 20.87 18.09 30.43
CA ARG A 2 20.08 17.61 29.29
C ARG A 2 18.62 17.87 29.64
N GLU A 3 17.90 18.58 28.78
CA GLU A 3 16.45 18.68 28.90
C GLU A 3 15.87 17.26 28.87
N VAL A 4 14.92 17.01 29.77
CA VAL A 4 14.16 15.78 29.79
C VAL A 4 13.17 15.89 28.64
N ASP A 5 13.23 14.97 27.67
CA ASP A 5 12.24 14.88 26.59
C ASP A 5 10.86 14.64 27.20
N SER A 6 10.12 15.72 27.47
CA SER A 6 8.74 15.68 27.92
C SER A 6 7.85 15.45 26.70
N TYR A 7 7.60 14.18 26.38
CA TYR A 7 6.63 13.76 25.38
C TYR A 7 5.22 14.09 25.88
N ASN A 8 4.68 15.23 25.48
CA ASN A 8 3.26 15.53 25.58
C ASN A 8 2.60 15.04 24.27
N GLU A 9 2.31 13.74 24.20
CA GLU A 9 1.65 13.16 23.04
C GLU A 9 0.17 13.54 23.04
N ALA A 10 -0.29 14.12 21.92
CA ALA A 10 -1.71 14.25 21.68
C ALA A 10 -2.36 12.85 21.70
N LEU A 11 -3.40 12.66 22.52
CA LEU A 11 -4.06 11.37 22.70
C LEU A 11 -4.57 10.76 21.39
N PHE A 12 -4.88 11.61 20.40
CA PHE A 12 -5.27 11.18 19.05
C PHE A 12 -4.71 12.15 18.02
N SER A 13 -4.27 11.60 16.89
CA SER A 13 -3.88 12.36 15.70
C SER A 13 -4.47 11.68 14.47
N ILE A 14 -5.13 12.45 13.61
CA ILE A 14 -5.68 11.95 12.34
C ILE A 14 -4.80 12.53 11.23
N ILE A 15 -4.00 11.68 10.62
CA ILE A 15 -3.10 12.05 9.53
C ILE A 15 -3.42 11.16 8.34
N ARG A 16 -3.55 11.76 7.15
CA ARG A 16 -3.69 10.98 5.93
C ARG A 16 -2.34 10.38 5.57
N LEU A 17 -2.31 9.10 5.22
CA LEU A 17 -1.06 8.41 4.86
C LEU A 17 -0.26 9.16 3.79
N GLU A 18 -0.95 9.80 2.85
CA GLU A 18 -0.34 10.58 1.78
C GLU A 18 0.44 11.82 2.27
N GLU A 19 0.10 12.38 3.43
CA GLU A 19 0.76 13.56 3.99
C GLU A 19 2.13 13.24 4.60
N PHE A 20 2.42 11.97 4.89
CA PHE A 20 3.72 11.55 5.42
C PHE A 20 4.86 11.62 4.40
N PHE A 21 4.55 11.76 3.11
CA PHE A 21 5.56 11.71 2.03
C PHE A 21 5.59 12.99 1.21
N PRO A 22 6.78 13.46 0.80
CA PRO A 22 6.93 14.63 -0.04
C PRO A 22 6.02 14.60 -1.28
N ALA A 23 5.47 15.76 -1.65
CA ALA A 23 4.62 15.90 -2.83
C ALA A 23 5.35 15.57 -4.15
N ASN A 24 6.67 15.68 -4.17
CA ASN A 24 7.53 15.37 -5.32
C ASN A 24 8.07 13.93 -5.31
N HIS A 25 7.56 13.04 -4.45
CA HIS A 25 8.06 11.68 -4.36
C HIS A 25 7.81 10.89 -5.68
N PRO A 26 8.82 10.18 -6.22
CA PRO A 26 8.73 9.54 -7.55
C PRO A 26 7.64 8.47 -7.68
N LEU A 27 7.24 7.83 -6.58
CA LEU A 27 6.14 6.86 -6.61
C LEU A 27 4.75 7.49 -6.82
N ARG A 28 4.58 8.81 -6.64
CA ARG A 28 3.29 9.48 -6.85
C ARG A 28 2.81 9.38 -8.31
N PRO A 29 3.58 9.83 -9.32
CA PRO A 29 3.18 9.66 -10.71
C PRO A 29 3.04 8.19 -11.10
N VAL A 30 3.91 7.30 -10.60
CA VAL A 30 3.82 5.86 -10.85
C VAL A 30 2.49 5.29 -10.37
N ARG A 31 2.05 5.67 -9.16
CA ARG A 31 0.77 5.22 -8.62
C ARG A 31 -0.40 5.70 -9.47
N THR A 32 -0.37 6.95 -9.94
CA THR A 32 -1.41 7.50 -10.83
C THR A 32 -1.49 6.72 -12.14
N TRP A 33 -0.36 6.52 -12.82
CA TRP A 33 -0.33 5.75 -14.08
C TRP A 33 -0.78 4.31 -13.88
N PHE A 34 -0.36 3.69 -12.77
CA PHE A 34 -0.77 2.34 -12.45
C PHE A 34 -2.27 2.25 -12.21
N ASN A 35 -2.86 3.19 -11.46
CA ASN A 35 -4.30 3.23 -11.23
C ASN A 35 -5.09 3.42 -12.54
N GLU A 36 -4.62 4.29 -13.42
CA GLU A 36 -5.25 4.48 -14.74
C GLU A 36 -5.14 3.22 -15.62
N ALA A 37 -4.02 2.50 -15.55
CA ALA A 37 -3.88 1.22 -16.24
C ALA A 37 -4.82 0.15 -15.68
N MET A 38 -4.99 0.11 -14.36
CA MET A 38 -5.90 -0.83 -13.68
C MET A 38 -7.36 -0.53 -13.99
N SER A 39 -7.78 0.75 -14.06
CA SER A 39 -9.17 1.09 -14.36
C SER A 39 -9.61 0.61 -15.74
N ARG A 40 -8.67 0.47 -16.69
CA ARG A 40 -8.93 -0.12 -18.02
C ARG A 40 -9.17 -1.64 -17.96
N MET A 41 -8.86 -2.28 -16.84
CA MET A 41 -9.00 -3.71 -16.59
C MET A 41 -10.15 -4.05 -15.63
N ASP A 42 -10.91 -3.06 -15.16
CA ASP A 42 -11.98 -3.24 -14.16
C ASP A 42 -12.92 -4.39 -14.49
N ALA A 43 -13.37 -4.52 -15.75
CA ALA A 43 -14.27 -5.59 -16.15
C ALA A 43 -13.67 -7.00 -15.93
N LYS A 44 -12.35 -7.16 -16.08
CA LYS A 44 -11.67 -8.43 -15.81
C LYS A 44 -11.53 -8.68 -14.31
N PHE A 45 -11.22 -7.64 -13.53
CA PHE A 45 -11.14 -7.77 -12.08
C PHE A 45 -12.50 -8.09 -11.47
N SER A 46 -13.58 -7.46 -11.95
CA SER A 46 -14.95 -7.77 -11.51
C SER A 46 -15.28 -9.26 -11.69
N ALA A 47 -14.92 -9.85 -12.83
CA ALA A 47 -15.11 -11.29 -13.07
C ALA A 47 -14.30 -12.18 -12.11
N MET A 48 -13.12 -11.74 -11.67
CA MET A 48 -12.32 -12.46 -10.66
C MET A 48 -12.98 -12.39 -9.26
N TYR A 49 -13.54 -11.23 -8.90
CA TYR A 49 -14.27 -11.06 -7.63
C TYR A 49 -15.55 -11.89 -7.57
N GLU A 50 -16.20 -12.19 -8.70
CA GLU A 50 -17.40 -13.05 -8.71
C GLU A 50 -17.14 -14.48 -8.18
N ALA A 51 -15.92 -14.99 -8.30
CA ALA A 51 -15.55 -16.30 -7.75
C ALA A 51 -15.52 -16.27 -6.22
N ASP A 52 -15.06 -15.17 -5.63
CA ASP A 52 -15.03 -14.97 -4.18
C ASP A 52 -16.46 -14.80 -3.62
N VAL A 53 -17.32 -14.06 -4.33
CA VAL A 53 -18.74 -13.86 -3.94
C VAL A 53 -19.55 -15.16 -3.94
N LYS A 54 -19.16 -16.16 -4.74
CA LYS A 54 -19.80 -17.49 -4.81
C LYS A 54 -19.34 -18.46 -3.71
N GLY A 55 -18.68 -17.95 -2.66
CA GLY A 55 -18.19 -18.76 -1.53
C GLY A 55 -16.71 -19.13 -1.62
N GLY A 56 -15.94 -18.43 -2.46
CA GLY A 56 -14.49 -18.55 -2.51
C GLY A 56 -13.82 -17.99 -1.25
N ARG A 57 -12.55 -18.36 -1.02
CA ARG A 57 -11.74 -17.76 0.05
C ARG A 57 -11.50 -16.29 -0.32
N PRO A 58 -11.69 -15.32 0.61
CA PRO A 58 -11.39 -13.92 0.33
C PRO A 58 -9.94 -13.79 -0.10
N SER A 59 -9.74 -13.45 -1.37
CA SER A 59 -8.42 -13.28 -1.96
C SER A 59 -7.97 -11.83 -1.83
N ILE A 60 -6.65 -11.60 -1.84
CA ILE A 60 -6.13 -10.23 -1.93
C ILE A 60 -6.56 -9.65 -3.27
N ALA A 61 -7.11 -8.44 -3.23
CA ALA A 61 -7.47 -7.65 -4.41
C ALA A 61 -6.36 -7.70 -5.48
N PRO A 62 -6.64 -8.13 -6.73
CA PRO A 62 -5.64 -8.24 -7.79
C PRO A 62 -4.84 -6.94 -7.99
N GLU A 63 -5.48 -5.79 -7.82
CA GLU A 63 -4.87 -4.48 -7.93
C GLU A 63 -3.81 -4.26 -6.85
N LYS A 64 -4.06 -4.72 -5.61
CA LYS A 64 -3.07 -4.63 -4.50
C LYS A 64 -1.86 -5.52 -4.79
N LEU A 65 -2.09 -6.74 -5.26
CA LEU A 65 -1.01 -7.67 -5.63
C LEU A 65 -0.15 -7.09 -6.75
N MET A 66 -0.76 -6.53 -7.79
CA MET A 66 0.00 -5.95 -8.89
C MET A 66 0.80 -4.71 -8.45
N ARG A 67 0.24 -3.84 -7.60
CA ARG A 67 1.02 -2.73 -7.01
C ARG A 67 2.21 -3.23 -6.20
N ALA A 68 2.05 -4.31 -5.42
CA ALA A 68 3.14 -4.90 -4.66
C ALA A 68 4.26 -5.44 -5.59
N MET A 69 3.90 -6.11 -6.69
CA MET A 69 4.88 -6.57 -7.70
C MET A 69 5.62 -5.42 -8.37
N VAL A 70 4.96 -4.29 -8.63
CA VAL A 70 5.64 -3.09 -9.16
C VAL A 70 6.68 -2.57 -8.17
N LEU A 71 6.37 -2.51 -6.88
CA LEU A 71 7.36 -2.15 -5.84
C LEU A 71 8.54 -3.12 -5.85
N GLN A 72 8.27 -4.42 -5.99
CA GLN A 72 9.31 -5.43 -6.03
C GLN A 72 10.32 -5.19 -7.17
N VAL A 73 9.83 -4.83 -8.36
CA VAL A 73 10.68 -4.50 -9.52
C VAL A 73 11.42 -3.18 -9.30
N LEU A 74 10.71 -2.11 -8.92
CA LEU A 74 11.30 -0.78 -8.79
C LEU A 74 12.39 -0.70 -7.71
N TYR A 75 12.22 -1.44 -6.62
CA TYR A 75 13.16 -1.47 -5.50
C TYR A 75 14.05 -2.71 -5.48
N SER A 76 14.01 -3.54 -6.54
CA SER A 76 14.80 -4.77 -6.65
C SER A 76 14.67 -5.70 -5.43
N ILE A 77 13.47 -5.79 -4.86
CA ILE A 77 13.20 -6.60 -3.67
C ILE A 77 13.27 -8.08 -4.08
N ARG A 78 14.15 -8.83 -3.41
CA ARG A 78 14.60 -10.15 -3.88
C ARG A 78 13.61 -11.29 -3.62
N SER A 79 12.62 -11.09 -2.75
CA SER A 79 11.63 -12.11 -2.44
C SER A 79 10.30 -11.51 -2.03
N GLU A 80 9.23 -12.28 -2.20
CA GLU A 80 7.89 -11.90 -1.73
C GLU A 80 7.83 -11.79 -0.20
N ARG A 81 8.60 -12.61 0.53
CA ARG A 81 8.70 -12.48 2.00
C ARG A 81 9.28 -11.14 2.41
N MET A 82 10.39 -10.73 1.78
CA MET A 82 10.95 -9.40 2.02
C MET A 82 10.00 -8.28 1.58
N LEU A 83 9.24 -8.48 0.51
CA LEU A 83 8.23 -7.51 0.08
C LEU A 83 7.13 -7.34 1.14
N VAL A 84 6.62 -8.44 1.70
CA VAL A 84 5.66 -8.43 2.80
C VAL A 84 6.22 -7.71 4.02
N GLU A 85 7.45 -8.01 4.43
CA GLU A 85 8.12 -7.31 5.54
C GLU A 85 8.24 -5.80 5.28
N GLN A 86 8.65 -5.42 4.07
CA GLN A 86 8.75 -4.01 3.70
C GLN A 86 7.38 -3.33 3.67
N ILE A 87 6.33 -3.98 3.19
CA ILE A 87 4.96 -3.44 3.22
C ILE A 87 4.46 -3.34 4.68
N SER A 88 4.84 -4.25 5.57
CA SER A 88 4.46 -4.17 6.98
C SER A 88 5.10 -2.97 7.70
N CYS A 89 6.36 -2.66 7.41
CA CYS A 89 7.10 -1.62 8.13
C CYS A 89 7.13 -0.25 7.43
N ASN A 90 6.96 -0.20 6.11
CA ASN A 90 7.14 1.03 5.34
C ASN A 90 5.79 1.66 4.94
N LEU A 91 5.42 2.75 5.60
CA LEU A 91 4.17 3.49 5.33
C LEU A 91 4.03 3.93 3.87
N LEU A 92 5.14 4.22 3.18
CA LEU A 92 5.12 4.60 1.76
C LEU A 92 4.69 3.43 0.88
N PHE A 93 5.17 2.22 1.21
CA PHE A 93 4.82 1.02 0.47
C PHE A 93 3.36 0.63 0.74
N ARG A 94 2.90 0.76 2.00
CA ARG A 94 1.47 0.61 2.33
C ARG A 94 0.61 1.58 1.54
N TRP A 95 0.98 2.87 1.55
CA TRP A 95 0.31 3.91 0.78
C TRP A 95 0.26 3.53 -0.70
N PHE A 96 1.38 3.12 -1.29
CA PHE A 96 1.45 2.76 -2.70
C PHE A 96 0.54 1.58 -3.03
N VAL A 97 0.59 0.48 -2.25
CA VAL A 97 -0.25 -0.70 -2.43
C VAL A 97 -1.73 -0.38 -2.21
N GLY A 98 -2.05 0.64 -1.41
CA GLY A 98 -3.41 0.99 -1.03
C GLY A 98 -3.88 0.21 0.20
N LEU A 99 -2.97 0.03 1.16
CA LEU A 99 -3.25 -0.50 2.49
C LEU A 99 -3.33 0.64 3.50
N SER A 100 -4.28 0.51 4.43
CA SER A 100 -4.34 1.36 5.63
C SER A 100 -3.20 0.99 6.60
N ILE A 101 -3.01 1.76 7.68
CA ILE A 101 -2.06 1.37 8.74
C ILE A 101 -2.52 0.09 9.44
N GLU A 102 -3.83 -0.10 9.56
CA GLU A 102 -4.46 -1.16 10.34
C GLU A 102 -4.62 -2.47 9.55
N ASP A 103 -4.51 -2.43 8.22
CA ASP A 103 -4.68 -3.62 7.38
C ASP A 103 -3.61 -4.69 7.70
N THR A 104 -4.00 -5.95 7.84
CA THR A 104 -3.02 -7.04 7.97
C THR A 104 -2.37 -7.35 6.62
N VAL A 105 -1.08 -7.73 6.64
CA VAL A 105 -0.31 -8.17 5.47
C VAL A 105 0.07 -9.64 5.62
#